data_AF-A0A3C1X2K1-F1
#
_entry.id   AF-A0A3C1X2K1-F1
#
_cell.length_a   1.000
_cell.length_b   1.000
_cell.length_c   1.000
_cell.angle_alpha   90.00
_cell.angle_beta   90.00
_cell.angle_gamma   90.00
#
_symmetry.space_group_name_H-M   'P 1'
#
loop_
_entity.id
_entity.type
_entity.pdbx_description
1 polymer ?
#
loop_
_entity_poly.entity_id
_entity_poly.type
_entity_poly.pdbx_seq_one_letter_code
_entity_poly.pdbx_strand_id
1 'polypeptide(L)'
;MNEHPENQPNPDAPQSQEIRHASIGALVPAHVARGIFTTGAVVLQGQHEFIVDFLLRMQQPHQVASRIVLPPIVVAQFIAALQDNLKKYEDRFGPIQMPVIPSQGQQVRQSAEELYDTLKINEDVQSGSYANTVIIGHSPTEFCFDFITSFFPRSGVSARVFMATVNARRLLDSLQHSYQQFQQRQRNPQPPPDSPPQDPYQRPDGDWPPGL
;
A
#
# COMPACT_ATOMS: atom_id res chain seq x y z
N MET A 1 -23.97 52.49 -23.02
CA MET A 1 -23.39 51.27 -23.60
C MET A 1 -22.02 51.10 -22.98
N ASN A 2 -21.91 50.23 -21.97
CA ASN A 2 -20.61 49.83 -21.42
C ASN A 2 -20.46 48.34 -21.71
N GLU A 3 -19.60 48.01 -22.65
CA GLU A 3 -19.25 46.64 -23.00
C GLU A 3 -18.20 46.12 -22.00
N HIS A 4 -18.52 45.00 -21.36
CA HIS A 4 -17.55 44.22 -20.58
C HIS A 4 -16.55 43.56 -21.56
N PRO A 5 -15.23 43.58 -21.30
CA PRO A 5 -14.31 42.77 -22.07
C PRO A 5 -14.52 41.30 -21.70
N GLU A 6 -14.91 40.50 -22.69
CA GLU A 6 -14.97 39.05 -22.58
C GLU A 6 -13.61 38.49 -22.17
N ASN A 7 -13.64 37.65 -21.15
CA ASN A 7 -12.49 36.92 -20.63
C ASN A 7 -12.05 35.87 -21.67
N GLN A 8 -11.24 36.28 -22.66
CA GLN A 8 -10.65 35.36 -23.62
C GLN A 8 -9.60 34.48 -22.90
N PRO A 9 -9.76 33.15 -22.89
CA PRO A 9 -8.79 32.28 -22.24
C PRO A 9 -7.44 32.40 -22.95
N ASN A 10 -6.41 32.80 -22.20
CA ASN A 10 -5.04 32.92 -22.70
C ASN A 10 -4.56 31.54 -23.23
N PRO A 11 -4.21 31.41 -24.52
CA PRO A 11 -3.78 30.13 -25.10
C PRO A 11 -2.47 29.59 -24.50
N ASP A 12 -1.69 30.45 -23.84
CA ASP A 12 -0.43 30.10 -23.16
C ASP A 12 -0.60 29.82 -21.65
N ALA A 13 -1.83 29.82 -21.14
CA ALA A 13 -2.07 29.45 -19.74
C ALA A 13 -1.97 27.92 -19.56
N PRO A 14 -1.36 27.42 -18.47
CA PRO A 14 -1.30 25.99 -18.20
C PRO A 14 -2.72 25.39 -18.13
N GLN A 15 -3.01 24.45 -19.02
CA GLN A 15 -4.31 23.78 -19.08
C GLN A 15 -4.37 22.67 -18.03
N SER A 16 -5.23 22.82 -17.04
CA SER A 16 -5.60 21.76 -16.10
C SER A 16 -7.00 21.27 -16.43
N GLN A 17 -7.17 19.96 -16.64
CA GLN A 17 -8.48 19.33 -16.85
C GLN A 17 -8.66 18.20 -15.84
N GLU A 18 -9.81 18.18 -15.17
CA GLU A 18 -10.18 17.09 -14.27
C GLU A 18 -10.73 15.93 -15.11
N ILE A 19 -9.94 14.85 -15.22
CA ILE A 19 -10.32 13.68 -16.01
C ILE A 19 -11.20 12.75 -15.16
N ARG A 20 -12.44 12.53 -15.58
CA ARG A 20 -13.34 11.54 -14.97
C ARG A 20 -13.15 10.18 -15.64
N HIS A 21 -12.78 9.17 -14.87
CA HIS A 21 -12.54 7.82 -15.37
C HIS A 21 -13.84 7.00 -15.40
N ALA A 22 -14.16 6.41 -16.56
CA ALA A 22 -15.12 5.33 -16.65
C ALA A 22 -14.44 4.02 -16.19
N SER A 23 -15.10 3.25 -15.32
CA SER A 23 -14.63 1.96 -14.79
C SER A 23 -14.70 0.84 -15.84
N ILE A 24 -14.00 1.03 -16.95
CA ILE A 24 -13.78 0.00 -17.97
C ILE A 24 -12.63 -0.89 -17.48
N GLY A 25 -12.79 -2.21 -17.58
CA GLY A 25 -11.88 -3.20 -17.00
C GLY A 25 -10.40 -2.92 -17.28
N ALA A 26 -9.59 -2.94 -16.22
CA ALA A 26 -8.16 -2.67 -16.31
C ALA A 26 -7.48 -3.67 -17.25
N LEU A 27 -6.54 -3.18 -18.07
CA LEU A 27 -5.71 -4.02 -18.92
C LEU A 27 -4.80 -4.87 -18.03
N VAL A 28 -4.67 -6.17 -18.33
CA VAL A 28 -3.73 -7.06 -17.64
C VAL A 28 -2.50 -7.25 -18.53
N PRO A 29 -1.32 -6.66 -18.18
CA PRO A 29 -0.10 -6.89 -18.94
C PRO A 29 0.32 -8.37 -18.89
N ALA A 30 0.93 -8.87 -19.97
CA ALA A 30 1.33 -10.28 -20.06
C ALA A 30 2.28 -10.73 -18.93
N HIS A 31 3.20 -9.87 -18.49
CA HIS A 31 4.12 -10.16 -17.40
C HIS A 31 3.44 -10.24 -16.02
N VAL A 32 2.27 -9.61 -15.86
CA VAL A 32 1.47 -9.63 -14.62
C VAL A 32 0.40 -10.72 -14.66
N ALA A 33 -0.03 -11.15 -15.85
CA ALA A 33 -1.18 -12.03 -16.04
C ALA A 33 -1.12 -13.34 -15.23
N ARG A 34 0.07 -13.93 -15.10
CA ARG A 34 0.31 -15.15 -14.32
C ARG A 34 0.12 -14.93 -12.81
N GLY A 35 0.38 -13.71 -12.33
CA GLY A 35 0.44 -13.37 -10.92
C GLY A 35 1.50 -14.13 -10.12
N ILE A 36 1.55 -13.86 -8.82
CA ILE A 36 2.52 -14.41 -7.89
C ILE A 36 1.78 -15.01 -6.68
N PHE A 37 2.12 -16.25 -6.32
CA PHE A 37 1.59 -16.92 -5.13
C PHE A 37 2.38 -16.54 -3.88
N THR A 38 1.68 -16.35 -2.77
CA THR A 38 2.24 -15.82 -1.53
C THR A 38 1.72 -16.58 -0.32
N THR A 39 2.52 -16.60 0.75
CA THR A 39 2.27 -17.39 1.98
C THR A 39 1.96 -16.51 3.19
N GLY A 40 1.92 -15.19 2.99
CA GLY A 40 1.66 -14.21 4.03
C GLY A 40 1.89 -12.81 3.52
N ALA A 41 1.69 -11.85 4.41
CA ALA A 41 2.00 -10.45 4.15
C ALA A 41 2.40 -9.75 5.45
N VAL A 42 3.17 -8.68 5.31
CA VAL A 42 3.46 -7.70 6.36
C VAL A 42 2.97 -6.34 5.89
N VAL A 43 2.30 -5.61 6.78
CA VAL A 43 1.75 -4.29 6.48
C VAL A 43 2.50 -3.23 7.27
N LEU A 44 3.23 -2.39 6.55
CA LEU A 44 3.90 -1.21 7.08
C LEU A 44 3.08 0.05 6.79
N GLN A 45 3.17 1.02 7.68
CA GLN A 45 2.49 2.30 7.58
C GLN A 45 3.50 3.46 7.67
N GLY A 46 3.63 4.21 6.58
CA GLY A 46 4.32 5.49 6.52
C GLY A 46 3.38 6.67 6.77
N GLN A 47 3.90 7.89 6.59
CA GLN A 47 3.11 9.12 6.75
C GLN A 47 2.10 9.33 5.62
N HIS A 48 2.47 8.95 4.39
CA HIS A 48 1.69 9.21 3.17
C HIS A 48 1.27 7.95 2.43
N GLU A 49 1.82 6.80 2.81
CA GLU A 49 1.65 5.55 2.09
C GLU A 49 1.70 4.36 3.04
N PHE A 50 1.05 3.28 2.63
CA PHE A 50 1.15 1.97 3.22
C PHE A 50 1.91 1.07 2.28
N ILE A 51 2.76 0.22 2.85
CA ILE A 51 3.47 -0.81 2.11
C ILE A 51 2.91 -2.16 2.55
N VAL A 52 2.44 -2.94 1.59
CA VAL A 52 2.00 -4.32 1.79
C VAL A 52 3.02 -5.23 1.10
N ASP A 53 3.90 -5.82 1.91
CA ASP A 53 4.88 -6.79 1.44
C ASP A 53 4.30 -8.19 1.55
N PHE A 54 4.04 -8.81 0.41
CA PHE A 54 3.63 -10.20 0.33
C PHE A 54 4.85 -11.12 0.32
N LEU A 55 4.80 -12.17 1.13
CA LEU A 55 5.98 -12.96 1.50
C LEU A 55 5.90 -14.42 1.05
N LEU A 56 7.08 -14.98 0.74
CA LEU A 56 7.34 -16.42 0.68
C LEU A 56 8.11 -16.83 1.95
N ARG A 57 7.46 -17.61 2.81
CA ARG A 57 7.98 -18.01 4.14
C ARG A 57 8.30 -19.51 4.25
N MET A 58 8.32 -20.24 3.14
CA MET A 58 8.56 -21.68 3.15
C MET A 58 10.04 -22.04 3.35
N GLN A 59 10.96 -21.16 2.99
CA GLN A 59 12.40 -21.36 3.14
C GLN A 59 13.06 -20.08 3.65
N GLN A 60 14.11 -20.23 4.47
CA GLN A 60 14.94 -19.10 4.90
C GLN A 60 16.06 -18.81 3.88
N PRO A 61 16.42 -17.54 3.66
CA PRO A 61 15.74 -16.35 4.18
C PRO A 61 14.36 -16.19 3.54
N HIS A 62 13.37 -15.77 4.34
CA HIS A 62 12.05 -15.44 3.82
C HIS A 62 12.18 -14.31 2.80
N GLN A 63 11.34 -14.30 1.77
CA GLN A 63 11.49 -13.39 0.64
C GLN A 63 10.26 -12.52 0.46
N VAL A 64 10.46 -11.25 0.14
CA VAL A 64 9.40 -10.40 -0.39
C VAL A 64 9.17 -10.81 -1.84
N ALA A 65 7.98 -11.33 -2.13
CA ALA A 65 7.59 -11.80 -3.46
C ALA A 65 6.83 -10.72 -4.25
N SER A 66 6.15 -9.81 -3.56
CA SER A 66 5.53 -8.65 -4.17
C SER A 66 5.40 -7.55 -3.13
N ARG A 67 5.74 -6.32 -3.50
CA ARG A 67 5.59 -5.13 -2.66
C ARG A 67 4.56 -4.22 -3.30
N ILE A 68 3.51 -3.89 -2.57
CA ILE A 68 2.45 -2.99 -3.04
C ILE A 68 2.49 -1.71 -2.21
N VAL A 69 2.47 -0.56 -2.90
CA VAL A 69 2.40 0.76 -2.27
C VAL A 69 0.99 1.32 -2.46
N LEU A 70 0.30 1.61 -1.37
CA LEU A 70 -1.09 2.06 -1.35
C LEU A 70 -1.24 3.40 -0.63
N PRO A 71 -2.01 4.36 -1.18
CA PRO A 71 -2.47 5.51 -0.41
C PRO A 71 -3.37 5.08 0.77
N PRO A 72 -3.37 5.80 1.91
CA PRO A 72 -4.18 5.46 3.08
C PRO A 72 -5.69 5.32 2.79
N ILE A 73 -6.23 6.13 1.88
CA ILE A 73 -7.64 6.03 1.49
C ILE A 73 -7.96 4.71 0.78
N VAL A 74 -7.00 4.17 0.01
CA VAL A 74 -7.13 2.91 -0.72
C VAL A 74 -7.04 1.73 0.24
N VAL A 75 -6.26 1.85 1.32
CA VAL A 75 -6.20 0.83 2.39
C VAL A 75 -7.55 0.65 3.08
N ALA A 76 -8.26 1.75 3.38
CA ALA A 76 -9.61 1.67 3.95
C ALA A 76 -10.58 0.93 3.02
N GLN A 77 -10.52 1.24 1.71
CA GLN A 77 -11.33 0.56 0.70
C GLN A 77 -10.93 -0.92 0.56
N PHE A 78 -9.64 -1.23 0.63
CA PHE A 78 -9.14 -2.58 0.59
C PHE A 78 -9.65 -3.41 1.78
N ILE A 79 -9.60 -2.86 2.99
CA ILE A 79 -10.15 -3.50 4.20
C ILE A 79 -11.63 -3.83 4.00
N ALA A 80 -12.44 -2.85 3.58
CA ALA A 80 -13.88 -3.06 3.37
C ALA A 80 -14.15 -4.11 2.29
N ALA A 81 -13.46 -4.02 1.15
CA ALA A 81 -13.61 -4.98 0.05
C ALA A 81 -13.20 -6.40 0.46
N LEU A 82 -12.12 -6.55 1.24
CA LEU A 82 -11.64 -7.84 1.71
C LEU A 82 -12.60 -8.45 2.75
N GLN A 83 -13.14 -7.64 3.66
CA GLN A 83 -14.20 -8.07 4.59
C GLN A 83 -15.42 -8.61 3.83
N ASP A 84 -15.92 -7.86 2.85
CA ASP A 84 -17.06 -8.27 2.04
C ASP A 84 -16.79 -9.57 1.26
N ASN A 85 -15.58 -9.71 0.71
CA ASN A 85 -15.21 -10.92 -0.03
C ASN A 85 -15.03 -12.13 0.89
N LEU A 86 -14.50 -11.95 2.10
CA LEU A 86 -14.41 -13.01 3.11
C LEU A 86 -15.80 -13.47 3.55
N LYS A 87 -16.72 -12.52 3.78
CA LYS A 87 -18.12 -12.86 4.08
C LYS A 87 -18.77 -13.65 2.95
N LYS A 88 -18.66 -13.18 1.70
CA LYS A 88 -19.18 -13.88 0.51
C LYS A 88 -18.58 -15.27 0.34
N TYR A 89 -17.29 -15.41 0.65
CA TYR A 89 -16.62 -16.71 0.67
C TYR A 89 -17.27 -17.63 1.71
N GLU A 90 -17.43 -17.16 2.96
CA GLU A 90 -17.97 -17.99 4.05
C GLU A 90 -19.43 -18.38 3.80
N ASP A 91 -20.24 -17.48 3.24
CA ASP A 91 -21.62 -17.75 2.83
C ASP A 91 -21.69 -18.87 1.76
N ARG A 92 -20.67 -18.98 0.89
CA ARG A 92 -20.64 -19.92 -0.24
C ARG A 92 -19.95 -21.24 0.08
N PHE A 93 -18.87 -21.22 0.86
CA PHE A 93 -17.97 -22.37 1.07
C PHE A 93 -17.91 -22.82 2.53
N GLY A 94 -18.53 -22.08 3.45
CA GLY A 94 -18.47 -22.34 4.88
C GLY A 94 -17.34 -21.60 5.59
N PRO A 95 -17.28 -21.70 6.93
CA PRO A 95 -16.38 -20.91 7.76
C PRO A 95 -14.90 -21.22 7.47
N ILE A 96 -14.05 -20.19 7.51
CA ILE A 96 -12.61 -20.35 7.36
C ILE A 96 -12.03 -21.01 8.62
N GLN A 97 -11.55 -22.24 8.49
CA GLN A 97 -10.91 -22.95 9.60
C GLN A 97 -9.47 -22.46 9.76
N MET A 98 -9.21 -21.75 10.84
CA MET A 98 -7.86 -21.34 11.20
C MET A 98 -7.12 -22.53 11.82
N PRO A 99 -5.90 -22.87 11.34
CA PRO A 99 -5.08 -23.87 11.99
C PRO A 99 -4.84 -23.47 13.45
N VAL A 100 -5.20 -24.35 14.39
CA VAL A 100 -4.82 -24.19 15.79
C VAL A 100 -3.34 -24.52 15.88
N ILE A 101 -2.50 -23.48 15.94
CA ILE A 101 -1.09 -23.65 16.24
C ILE A 101 -1.02 -23.90 17.74
N PRO A 102 -0.52 -25.06 18.21
CA PRO A 102 -0.33 -25.29 19.63
C PRO A 102 0.51 -24.14 20.17
N SER A 103 -0.01 -23.41 21.16
CA SER A 103 0.70 -22.32 21.82
C SER A 103 1.88 -22.90 22.59
N GLN A 104 2.98 -23.15 21.90
CA GLN A 104 4.29 -23.25 22.52
C GLN A 104 4.56 -21.88 23.15
N GLY A 105 4.83 -21.85 24.46
CA GLY A 105 4.68 -20.69 25.34
C GLY A 105 5.16 -19.35 24.78
N GLN A 106 4.50 -18.27 25.19
CA GLN A 106 4.79 -16.85 24.88
C GLN A 106 5.69 -16.67 23.66
N GLN A 107 5.17 -16.95 22.46
CA GLN A 107 5.81 -16.47 21.24
C GLN A 107 5.81 -14.95 21.33
N VAL A 108 6.99 -14.38 21.61
CA VAL A 108 7.23 -12.95 21.53
C VAL A 108 6.76 -12.53 20.15
N ARG A 109 5.77 -11.63 20.08
CA ARG A 109 5.39 -11.01 18.82
C ARG A 109 6.61 -10.24 18.34
N GLN A 110 7.36 -10.81 17.41
CA GLN A 110 8.48 -10.12 16.77
C GLN A 110 7.96 -8.81 16.18
N SER A 111 8.70 -7.72 16.39
CA SER A 111 8.32 -6.43 15.81
C SER A 111 8.41 -6.53 14.28
N ALA A 112 7.69 -5.65 13.57
CA ALA A 112 7.82 -5.62 12.11
C ALA A 112 9.28 -5.38 11.69
N GLU A 113 10.00 -4.52 12.41
CA GLU A 113 11.41 -4.18 12.18
C GLU A 113 12.32 -5.42 12.26
N GLU A 114 12.21 -6.21 13.32
CA GLU A 114 12.98 -7.46 13.49
C GLU A 114 12.72 -8.46 12.35
N LEU A 115 11.49 -8.50 11.83
CA LEU A 115 11.18 -9.33 10.68
C LEU A 115 11.97 -8.87 9.45
N TYR A 116 12.01 -7.56 9.18
CA TYR A 116 12.69 -6.99 8.01
C TYR A 116 14.19 -7.23 7.97
N ASP A 117 14.86 -7.27 9.12
CA ASP A 117 16.30 -7.57 9.20
C ASP A 117 16.65 -8.95 8.61
N THR A 118 15.68 -9.87 8.60
CA THR A 118 15.84 -11.24 8.09
C THR A 118 15.23 -11.45 6.69
N LEU A 119 14.49 -10.47 6.18
CA LEU A 119 13.83 -10.58 4.88
C LEU A 119 14.82 -10.31 3.74
N LYS A 120 14.87 -11.24 2.79
CA LYS A 120 15.52 -10.99 1.51
C LYS A 120 14.56 -10.19 0.62
N ILE A 121 15.03 -9.04 0.15
CA ILE A 121 14.34 -8.18 -0.80
C ILE A 121 15.17 -8.13 -2.08
N ASN A 122 14.61 -8.60 -3.19
CA ASN A 122 15.27 -8.52 -4.48
C ASN A 122 15.08 -7.11 -5.09
N GLU A 123 15.99 -6.69 -5.96
CA GLU A 123 15.98 -5.35 -6.57
C GLU A 123 14.70 -5.08 -7.38
N ASP A 124 14.18 -6.09 -8.08
CA ASP A 124 12.98 -6.01 -8.90
C ASP A 124 11.69 -5.73 -8.10
N VAL A 125 11.66 -6.12 -6.84
CA VAL A 125 10.51 -5.87 -5.94
C VAL A 125 10.76 -4.73 -4.95
N GLN A 126 12.00 -4.26 -4.81
CA GLN A 126 12.40 -3.29 -3.78
C GLN A 126 11.60 -1.99 -3.84
N SER A 127 11.38 -1.46 -5.04
CA SER A 127 10.61 -0.23 -5.26
C SER A 127 9.09 -0.45 -5.13
N GLY A 128 8.64 -1.69 -5.30
CA GLY A 128 7.23 -2.04 -5.29
C GLY A 128 6.43 -1.54 -6.48
N SER A 129 5.15 -1.91 -6.47
CA SER A 129 4.14 -1.46 -7.43
C SER A 129 3.13 -0.56 -6.73
N TYR A 130 2.98 0.67 -7.22
CA TYR A 130 1.89 1.54 -6.78
C TYR A 130 0.54 0.97 -7.21
N ALA A 131 -0.50 1.17 -6.41
CA ALA A 131 -1.88 0.93 -6.81
C ALA A 131 -2.84 1.89 -6.11
N ASN A 132 -3.85 2.34 -6.84
CA ASN A 132 -4.91 3.20 -6.32
C ASN A 132 -6.28 2.49 -6.26
N THR A 133 -6.32 1.22 -6.64
CA THR A 133 -7.52 0.39 -6.62
C THR A 133 -7.11 -1.07 -6.45
N VAL A 134 -7.95 -1.86 -5.76
CA VAL A 134 -7.79 -3.32 -5.65
C VAL A 134 -9.10 -3.98 -6.02
N ILE A 135 -9.03 -4.98 -6.89
CA ILE A 135 -10.15 -5.89 -7.18
C ILE A 135 -9.83 -7.23 -6.52
N ILE A 136 -10.81 -7.79 -5.83
CA ILE A 136 -10.66 -9.04 -5.08
C ILE A 136 -11.60 -10.08 -5.70
N GLY A 137 -11.02 -11.22 -6.05
CA GLY A 137 -11.75 -12.43 -6.39
C GLY A 137 -11.33 -13.58 -5.47
N HIS A 138 -12.13 -14.63 -5.40
CA HIS A 138 -11.78 -15.80 -4.60
C HIS A 138 -12.33 -17.10 -5.21
N SER A 139 -11.61 -18.18 -4.96
CA SER A 139 -11.97 -19.57 -5.21
C SER A 139 -12.23 -20.26 -3.86
N PRO A 140 -12.56 -21.57 -3.83
CA PRO A 140 -12.64 -22.32 -2.57
C PRO A 140 -11.30 -22.39 -1.80
N THR A 141 -10.16 -22.17 -2.44
CA THR A 141 -8.83 -22.38 -1.85
C THR A 141 -7.99 -21.11 -1.75
N GLU A 142 -8.26 -20.12 -2.59
CA GLU A 142 -7.39 -18.96 -2.77
C GLU A 142 -8.17 -17.66 -2.97
N PHE A 143 -7.55 -16.57 -2.55
CA PHE A 143 -7.93 -15.20 -2.91
C PHE A 143 -6.96 -14.66 -3.96
N CYS A 144 -7.52 -13.90 -4.91
CA CYS A 144 -6.80 -13.16 -5.93
C CYS A 144 -6.98 -11.67 -5.68
N PHE A 145 -5.87 -10.94 -5.65
CA PHE A 145 -5.81 -9.49 -5.50
C PHE A 145 -5.22 -8.89 -6.77
N ASP A 146 -6.05 -8.19 -7.54
CA ASP A 146 -5.64 -7.40 -8.68
C ASP A 146 -5.45 -5.96 -8.23
N PHE A 147 -4.19 -5.57 -8.06
CA PHE A 147 -3.79 -4.21 -7.75
C PHE A 147 -3.71 -3.41 -9.05
N ILE A 148 -4.42 -2.30 -9.11
CA ILE A 148 -4.64 -1.54 -10.33
C ILE A 148 -4.08 -0.13 -10.16
N THR A 149 -3.34 0.30 -11.19
CA THR A 149 -3.00 1.70 -11.43
C THR A 149 -3.99 2.28 -12.41
N SER A 150 -4.93 3.07 -11.89
CA SER A 150 -5.88 3.81 -12.73
C SER A 150 -5.30 5.17 -13.08
N PHE A 151 -4.64 5.25 -14.24
CA PHE A 151 -4.17 6.49 -14.86
C PHE A 151 -4.84 6.71 -16.22
N PHE A 152 -4.92 7.97 -16.67
CA PHE A 152 -5.39 8.26 -18.02
C PHE A 152 -4.31 7.85 -19.04
N PRO A 153 -4.67 7.25 -20.20
CA PRO A 153 -6.02 6.98 -20.70
C PRO A 153 -6.58 5.60 -20.34
N ARG A 154 -5.80 4.70 -19.73
CA ARG A 154 -6.20 3.32 -19.44
C ARG A 154 -5.65 2.85 -18.10
N SER A 155 -6.51 2.24 -17.30
CA SER A 155 -6.11 1.52 -16.09
C SER A 155 -5.38 0.23 -16.45
N GLY A 156 -4.34 -0.11 -15.68
CA GLY A 156 -3.59 -1.34 -15.81
C GLY A 156 -3.48 -2.09 -14.48
N VAL A 157 -3.50 -3.42 -14.53
CA VAL A 157 -3.13 -4.23 -13.36
C VAL A 157 -1.62 -4.15 -13.19
N SER A 158 -1.18 -3.51 -12.10
CA SER A 158 0.25 -3.35 -11.77
C SER A 158 0.80 -4.60 -11.07
N ALA A 159 -0.02 -5.28 -10.28
CA ALA A 159 0.34 -6.54 -9.66
C ALA A 159 -0.88 -7.45 -9.49
N ARG A 160 -0.66 -8.75 -9.66
CA ARG A 160 -1.64 -9.80 -9.35
C ARG A 160 -1.05 -10.73 -8.32
N VAL A 161 -1.69 -10.80 -7.16
CA VAL A 161 -1.22 -11.61 -6.03
C VAL A 161 -2.26 -12.66 -5.68
N PHE A 162 -1.80 -13.88 -5.51
CA PHE A 162 -2.59 -15.00 -5.02
C PHE A 162 -2.16 -15.38 -3.61
N MET A 163 -3.12 -15.76 -2.78
CA MET A 163 -2.89 -16.16 -1.40
C MET A 163 -3.92 -17.19 -0.96
N ALA A 164 -3.51 -18.18 -0.17
CA ALA A 164 -4.44 -19.14 0.43
C ALA A 164 -5.50 -18.45 1.30
N THR A 165 -6.74 -18.93 1.29
CA THR A 165 -7.89 -18.32 2.01
C THR A 165 -7.60 -18.02 3.48
N VAL A 166 -6.95 -18.95 4.19
CA VAL A 166 -6.58 -18.79 5.61
C VAL A 166 -5.67 -17.56 5.82
N ASN A 167 -4.77 -17.28 4.87
CA ASN A 167 -3.86 -16.15 4.96
C ASN A 167 -4.55 -14.82 4.59
N ALA A 168 -5.58 -14.84 3.74
CA ALA A 168 -6.37 -13.65 3.41
C ALA A 168 -7.06 -13.06 4.66
N ARG A 169 -7.53 -13.92 5.58
CA ARG A 169 -8.07 -13.48 6.87
C ARG A 169 -6.99 -12.80 7.74
N ARG A 170 -5.79 -13.37 7.79
CA ARG A 170 -4.66 -12.77 8.53
C ARG A 170 -4.21 -11.43 7.94
N LEU A 171 -4.24 -11.32 6.61
CA LEU A 171 -3.97 -10.06 5.92
C LEU A 171 -5.00 -8.99 6.33
N LEU A 172 -6.29 -9.33 6.36
CA LEU A 172 -7.33 -8.41 6.84
C LEU A 172 -7.03 -7.92 8.26
N ASP A 173 -6.76 -8.83 9.19
CA ASP A 173 -6.48 -8.48 10.59
C ASP A 173 -5.25 -7.53 10.67
N SER A 174 -4.20 -7.80 9.88
CA SER A 174 -3.01 -6.96 9.81
C SER A 174 -3.31 -5.58 9.21
N LEU A 175 -4.11 -5.49 8.15
CA LEU A 175 -4.50 -4.22 7.54
C LEU A 175 -5.33 -3.37 8.51
N GLN A 176 -6.27 -3.97 9.22
CA GLN A 176 -7.11 -3.29 10.21
C GLN A 176 -6.29 -2.71 11.35
N HIS A 177 -5.39 -3.52 11.93
CA HIS A 177 -4.50 -3.07 13.00
C HIS A 177 -3.54 -1.98 12.51
N SER A 178 -2.93 -2.22 11.34
CA SER A 178 -2.27 -1.25 10.45
C SER A 178 -2.89 0.13 10.48
N TYR A 179 -4.12 0.15 9.97
CA TYR A 179 -4.90 1.35 9.69
C TYR A 179 -5.41 2.03 10.95
N GLN A 180 -5.79 1.27 11.99
CA GLN A 180 -6.19 1.84 13.27
C GLN A 180 -5.05 2.62 13.93
N GLN A 181 -3.83 2.08 13.92
CA GLN A 181 -2.66 2.79 14.43
C GLN A 181 -2.38 4.08 13.64
N PHE A 182 -2.53 4.01 12.31
CA PHE A 182 -2.38 5.18 11.44
C PHE A 182 -3.36 6.29 11.80
N GLN A 183 -4.65 5.94 11.95
CA GLN A 183 -5.70 6.89 12.35
C GLN A 183 -5.40 7.52 13.72
N GLN A 184 -4.89 6.74 14.68
CA GLN A 184 -4.53 7.25 16.00
C GLN A 184 -3.38 8.26 15.92
N ARG A 185 -2.36 7.99 15.09
CA ARG A 185 -1.23 8.92 14.87
C ARG A 185 -1.66 10.19 14.13
N GLN A 186 -2.56 10.09 13.16
CA GLN A 186 -3.11 11.28 12.51
C GLN A 186 -3.90 12.16 13.49
N ARG A 187 -4.62 11.55 14.44
CA ARG A 187 -5.36 12.28 15.46
C ARG A 187 -4.46 12.90 16.53
N ASN A 188 -3.33 12.26 16.82
CA ASN A 188 -2.36 12.73 17.81
C ASN A 188 -0.95 12.73 17.19
N PRO A 189 -0.63 13.73 16.35
CA PRO A 189 0.69 13.83 15.74
C PRO A 189 1.73 13.99 16.84
N GLN A 190 2.81 13.20 16.78
CA GLN A 190 3.95 13.43 17.67
C GLN A 190 4.58 14.78 17.32
N PRO A 191 4.93 15.61 18.33
CA PRO A 191 5.69 16.82 18.07
C PRO A 191 6.99 16.45 17.34
N PRO A 192 7.48 17.30 16.42
CA PRO A 192 8.78 17.08 15.80
C PRO A 192 9.82 16.85 16.89
N PRO A 193 10.80 15.94 16.69
CA PRO A 193 11.88 15.74 17.65
C PRO A 193 12.49 17.11 17.98
N ASP A 194 12.70 17.38 19.27
CA ASP A 194 13.29 18.65 19.72
C ASP A 194 14.53 18.91 18.87
N SER A 195 14.52 20.04 18.17
CA SER A 195 15.73 20.51 17.49
C SER A 195 16.82 20.54 18.56
N PRO A 196 18.02 19.96 18.35
CA PRO A 196 19.11 20.17 19.29
C PRO A 196 19.23 21.69 19.50
N PRO A 197 19.46 22.18 20.74
CA PRO A 197 19.54 23.60 21.00
C PRO A 197 20.46 24.24 19.97
N GLN A 198 19.90 25.08 19.09
CA GLN A 198 20.72 25.84 18.16
C GLN A 198 21.55 26.78 19.03
N ASP A 199 22.85 26.51 19.13
CA ASP A 199 23.76 27.44 19.78
C ASP A 199 23.70 28.75 18.98
N PRO A 200 23.22 29.86 19.57
CA PRO A 200 23.03 31.13 18.85
C PRO A 200 24.34 31.68 18.24
N TYR A 201 25.48 31.08 18.60
CA TYR A 201 26.82 31.53 18.23
C TYR A 201 27.52 30.66 17.17
N GLN A 202 26.89 29.59 16.66
CA GLN A 202 27.45 28.85 15.52
C GLN A 202 27.22 29.62 14.22
N ARG A 203 28.14 30.55 13.92
CA ARG A 203 28.30 31.10 12.59
C ARG A 203 28.71 29.96 11.64
N PRO A 204 28.12 29.84 10.44
CA PRO A 204 28.66 28.96 9.43
C PRO A 204 30.07 29.45 9.08
N ASP A 205 31.09 28.64 9.35
CA ASP A 205 32.40 28.82 8.75
C ASP A 205 32.26 28.52 7.25
N GLY A 206 32.05 29.55 6.45
CA GLY A 206 31.86 29.39 5.00
C GLY A 206 31.86 30.72 4.27
N ASP A 207 32.94 30.97 3.54
CA ASP A 207 33.20 32.14 2.71
C ASP A 207 32.01 32.52 1.82
N TRP A 208 31.39 33.66 2.10
CA TRP A 208 30.49 34.32 1.16
C TRP A 208 31.34 35.01 0.09
N PRO A 209 31.11 34.80 -1.23
CA PRO A 209 31.87 35.51 -2.24
C PRO A 209 31.45 37.00 -2.24
N PRO A 210 32.39 37.95 -2.36
CA PRO A 210 32.06 39.36 -2.43
C PRO A 210 31.49 39.69 -3.83
N GLY A 211 30.24 40.17 -3.84
CA GLY A 211 29.67 40.95 -4.94
C GLY A 211 28.79 40.18 -5.93
N LEU A 212 27.48 40.35 -5.75
CA LEU A 212 26.48 40.59 -6.81
C LEU A 212 25.38 41.48 -6.21
#